data_AF-A0A226NLB5-F1
#
_entry.id   AF-A0A226NLB5-F1
#
_cell.length_a   1.000
_cell.length_b   1.000
_cell.length_c   1.000
_cell.angle_alpha   90.00
_cell.angle_beta   90.00
_cell.angle_gamma   90.00
#
_symmetry.space_group_name_H-M   'P 1'
#
loop_
_entity.id
_entity.type
_entity.pdbx_description
1 polymer ?
#
loop_
_entity_poly.entity_id
_entity_poly.type
_entity_poly.pdbx_seq_one_letter_code
_entity_poly.pdbx_strand_id
1 'polypeptide(L)'
;MSSAQHRRHCNGLDLQTWVNGANENGFVLVSFGAGVKYLSEDVANKLAHALARLPQRVIWRFSGNKPRNLGNNTKLIEWLPQNDLLGHPNIKAFLSHGGLNSIFETMYHGVPVVGIPLFGDHYDTMTRVQAKGMGILLNWKTVTESELYEALEKVINDPSYRQRAQRLSEIHKDQPGHPVNRTVYWINYILRHNGAQHLRAAVYSISLYQYFLLDIAFVVLVGAALFYYILAKLTKFIRKQSKHIWSNDEHSTVNGHYQNGIPNGKHRRNGHIKHE
;
A
#
# COMPACT_ATOMS: atom_id res chain seq x y z
N MET A 1 -36.57 -21.15 7.78
CA MET A 1 -35.17 -20.87 7.35
C MET A 1 -35.20 -19.86 6.22
N SER A 2 -34.42 -18.79 6.28
CA SER A 2 -34.36 -17.78 5.20
C SER A 2 -33.77 -18.36 3.91
N SER A 3 -34.23 -17.91 2.74
CA SER A 3 -33.74 -18.34 1.41
C SER A 3 -32.24 -18.11 1.20
N ALA A 4 -31.62 -17.21 1.98
CA ALA A 4 -30.18 -17.00 2.01
C ALA A 4 -29.43 -18.06 2.84
N GLN A 5 -30.01 -18.51 3.96
CA GLN A 5 -29.45 -19.58 4.79
C GLN A 5 -29.55 -20.93 4.09
N HIS A 6 -30.66 -21.19 3.39
CA HIS A 6 -30.83 -22.40 2.58
C HIS A 6 -29.84 -22.44 1.40
N ARG A 7 -29.66 -21.32 0.67
CA ARG A 7 -28.64 -21.21 -0.39
C ARG A 7 -27.20 -21.43 0.10
N ARG A 8 -26.84 -20.87 1.26
CA ARG A 8 -25.51 -21.11 1.87
C ARG A 8 -25.30 -22.57 2.25
N HIS A 9 -26.34 -23.25 2.73
CA HIS A 9 -26.25 -24.65 3.15
C HIS A 9 -26.16 -25.61 1.95
N CYS A 10 -26.96 -25.41 0.90
CA CYS A 10 -26.89 -26.22 -0.32
C CYS A 10 -25.56 -26.05 -1.07
N ASN A 11 -25.02 -24.82 -1.12
CA ASN A 11 -23.71 -24.56 -1.71
C ASN A 11 -22.57 -25.24 -0.93
N GLY A 12 -22.71 -25.42 0.40
CA GLY A 12 -21.72 -26.10 1.22
C GLY A 12 -21.60 -27.60 0.91
N LEU A 13 -22.75 -28.30 0.84
CA LEU A 13 -22.79 -29.74 0.52
C LEU A 13 -22.27 -30.03 -0.91
N ASP A 14 -22.63 -29.19 -1.86
CA ASP A 14 -22.16 -29.29 -3.24
C ASP A 14 -20.65 -29.01 -3.38
N LEU A 15 -20.13 -28.06 -2.62
CA LEU A 15 -18.69 -27.78 -2.56
C LEU A 15 -17.91 -28.92 -1.91
N GLN A 16 -18.43 -29.49 -0.82
CA GLN A 16 -17.82 -30.63 -0.13
C GLN A 16 -17.76 -31.86 -1.04
N THR A 17 -18.84 -32.15 -1.77
CA THR A 17 -18.88 -33.23 -2.76
C THR A 17 -17.85 -33.00 -3.88
N TRP A 18 -17.68 -31.74 -4.30
CA TRP A 18 -16.68 -31.37 -5.30
C TRP A 18 -15.24 -31.61 -4.84
N VAL A 19 -14.86 -31.21 -3.62
CA VAL A 19 -13.49 -31.42 -3.11
C VAL A 19 -13.21 -32.87 -2.72
N ASN A 20 -14.22 -33.59 -2.23
CA ASN A 20 -14.08 -35.00 -1.88
C ASN A 20 -13.94 -35.89 -3.11
N GLY A 21 -14.62 -35.56 -4.21
CA GLY A 21 -14.47 -36.27 -5.48
C GLY A 21 -13.20 -35.92 -6.27
N ALA A 22 -12.27 -35.13 -5.71
CA ALA A 22 -11.05 -34.72 -6.39
C ALA A 22 -9.99 -35.84 -6.53
N ASN A 23 -10.31 -37.06 -6.08
CA ASN A 23 -9.48 -38.28 -6.16
C ASN A 23 -8.01 -38.00 -5.71
N GLU A 24 -7.05 -38.75 -6.25
CA GLU A 24 -5.62 -38.63 -5.89
C GLU A 24 -4.99 -37.30 -6.33
N ASN A 25 -5.51 -36.70 -7.41
CA ASN A 25 -5.03 -35.43 -7.94
C ASN A 25 -5.27 -34.27 -6.98
N GLY A 26 -6.33 -34.32 -6.17
CA GLY A 26 -6.70 -33.25 -5.25
C GLY A 26 -7.20 -31.99 -5.98
N PHE A 27 -7.19 -30.86 -5.28
CA PHE A 27 -7.73 -29.61 -5.81
C PHE A 27 -6.85 -28.39 -5.59
N VAL A 28 -7.04 -27.39 -6.46
CA VAL A 28 -6.45 -26.05 -6.38
C VAL A 28 -7.52 -25.06 -5.99
N LEU A 29 -7.19 -24.18 -5.05
CA LEU A 29 -8.03 -23.05 -4.67
C LEU A 29 -7.55 -21.79 -5.39
N VAL A 30 -8.48 -20.97 -5.90
CA VAL A 30 -8.16 -19.70 -6.57
C VAL A 30 -8.99 -18.58 -5.96
N SER A 31 -8.33 -17.54 -5.43
CA SER A 31 -8.99 -16.37 -4.84
C SER A 31 -8.10 -15.13 -4.87
N PHE A 32 -8.62 -14.04 -5.41
CA PHE A 32 -7.97 -12.72 -5.41
C PHE A 32 -8.50 -11.81 -4.29
N GLY A 33 -9.15 -12.38 -3.27
CA GLY A 33 -9.68 -11.63 -2.13
C GLY A 33 -10.93 -10.81 -2.47
N ALA A 34 -11.57 -10.22 -1.45
CA ALA A 34 -12.82 -9.47 -1.64
C ALA A 34 -12.61 -8.05 -2.20
N GLY A 35 -11.39 -7.52 -2.10
CA GLY A 35 -11.02 -6.24 -2.69
C GLY A 35 -10.96 -6.28 -4.23
N VAL A 36 -10.78 -7.46 -4.82
CA VAL A 36 -10.76 -7.65 -6.27
C VAL A 36 -12.14 -8.12 -6.72
N LYS A 37 -12.99 -7.15 -7.07
CA LYS A 37 -14.35 -7.44 -7.56
C LYS A 37 -14.39 -7.90 -9.00
N TYR A 38 -13.47 -7.40 -9.83
CA TYR A 38 -13.45 -7.65 -11.26
C TYR A 38 -12.03 -7.94 -11.73
N LEU A 39 -11.88 -8.99 -12.53
CA LEU A 39 -10.72 -9.22 -13.37
C LEU A 39 -11.11 -8.83 -14.81
N SER A 40 -10.17 -8.29 -15.58
CA SER A 40 -10.42 -8.07 -17.01
C SER A 40 -10.70 -9.39 -17.71
N GLU A 41 -11.48 -9.38 -18.80
CA GLU A 41 -11.80 -10.59 -19.55
C GLU A 41 -10.55 -11.31 -20.03
N ASP A 42 -9.53 -10.57 -20.47
CA ASP A 42 -8.24 -11.12 -20.89
C ASP A 42 -7.56 -11.92 -19.77
N VAL A 43 -7.44 -11.34 -18.56
CA VAL A 43 -6.84 -12.01 -17.40
C VAL A 43 -7.67 -13.21 -16.96
N ALA A 44 -9.00 -13.07 -16.93
CA ALA A 44 -9.90 -14.16 -16.55
C ALA A 44 -9.84 -15.33 -17.54
N ASN A 45 -9.75 -15.06 -18.85
CA ASN A 45 -9.61 -16.09 -19.88
C ASN A 45 -8.24 -16.78 -19.80
N LYS A 46 -7.15 -16.03 -19.57
CA LYS A 46 -5.81 -16.59 -19.38
C LYS A 46 -5.76 -17.54 -18.18
N LEU A 47 -6.33 -17.11 -17.04
CA LEU A 47 -6.46 -17.94 -15.84
C LEU A 47 -7.28 -19.20 -16.15
N ALA A 48 -8.46 -19.06 -16.77
CA ALA A 48 -9.33 -20.18 -17.09
C ALA A 48 -8.63 -21.21 -17.98
N HIS A 49 -7.87 -20.76 -18.99
CA HIS A 49 -7.19 -21.63 -19.92
C HIS A 49 -6.03 -22.40 -19.25
N ALA A 50 -5.23 -21.74 -18.42
CA ALA A 50 -4.19 -22.41 -17.64
C ALA A 50 -4.77 -23.42 -16.65
N LEU A 51 -5.85 -23.06 -15.94
CA LEU A 51 -6.53 -23.93 -14.98
C LEU A 51 -7.20 -25.14 -15.64
N ALA A 52 -7.73 -24.99 -16.86
CA ALA A 52 -8.36 -26.07 -17.61
C ALA A 52 -7.39 -27.21 -17.98
N ARG A 53 -6.08 -26.91 -18.05
CA ARG A 53 -5.03 -27.89 -18.34
C ARG A 53 -4.65 -28.75 -17.14
N LEU A 54 -5.04 -28.35 -15.93
CA LEU A 54 -4.69 -29.08 -14.71
C LEU A 54 -5.51 -30.36 -14.56
N PRO A 55 -4.89 -31.48 -14.13
CA PRO A 55 -5.63 -32.69 -13.77
C PRO A 55 -6.38 -32.55 -12.43
N GLN A 56 -6.07 -31.52 -11.64
CA GLN A 56 -6.75 -31.18 -10.39
C GLN A 56 -8.13 -30.59 -10.65
N ARG A 57 -9.04 -30.81 -9.70
CA ARG A 57 -10.24 -29.96 -9.59
C ARG A 57 -9.83 -28.56 -9.16
N VAL A 58 -10.58 -27.55 -9.58
CA VAL A 58 -10.33 -26.16 -9.25
C VAL A 58 -11.59 -25.56 -8.63
N ILE A 59 -11.42 -24.88 -7.51
CA ILE A 59 -12.43 -23.99 -6.96
C ILE A 59 -11.93 -22.58 -7.15
N TRP A 60 -12.66 -21.79 -7.93
CA TRP A 60 -12.28 -20.42 -8.20
C TRP A 60 -13.36 -19.46 -7.72
N ARG A 61 -12.99 -18.65 -6.73
CA ARG A 61 -13.81 -17.53 -6.32
C ARG A 61 -13.72 -16.41 -7.35
N PHE A 62 -14.83 -16.20 -8.06
CA PHE A 62 -14.91 -15.30 -9.19
C PHE A 62 -16.27 -14.62 -9.23
N SER A 63 -16.28 -13.33 -9.60
CA SER A 63 -17.48 -12.55 -9.83
C SER A 63 -17.37 -11.89 -11.20
N GLY A 64 -18.43 -11.96 -12.00
CA GLY A 64 -18.47 -11.44 -13.36
C GLY A 64 -18.86 -12.48 -14.40
N ASN A 65 -18.60 -12.17 -15.67
CA ASN A 65 -18.94 -13.03 -16.79
C ASN A 65 -18.07 -14.28 -16.80
N LYS A 66 -18.69 -15.45 -16.95
CA LYS A 66 -17.99 -16.74 -17.06
C LYS A 66 -16.92 -16.66 -18.17
N PRO A 67 -15.65 -16.97 -17.88
CA PRO A 67 -14.59 -17.01 -18.89
C PRO A 67 -14.92 -18.01 -20.00
N ARG A 68 -14.51 -17.70 -21.23
CA ARG A 68 -14.84 -18.52 -22.41
C ARG A 68 -14.17 -19.90 -22.38
N ASN A 69 -12.95 -19.96 -21.87
CA ASN A 69 -12.10 -21.16 -21.84
C ASN A 69 -12.16 -21.89 -20.49
N LEU A 70 -13.30 -21.82 -19.79
CA LEU A 70 -13.44 -22.48 -18.48
C LEU A 70 -13.51 -24.00 -18.65
N GLY A 71 -12.50 -24.71 -18.12
CA GLY A 71 -12.46 -26.16 -18.13
C GLY A 71 -13.51 -26.81 -17.21
N ASN A 72 -13.90 -28.05 -17.54
CA ASN A 72 -14.86 -28.83 -16.75
C ASN A 72 -14.34 -29.18 -15.35
N ASN A 73 -13.04 -29.08 -15.12
CA ASN A 73 -12.40 -29.25 -13.83
C ASN A 73 -12.56 -28.03 -12.91
N THR A 74 -13.12 -26.92 -13.39
CA THR A 74 -13.18 -25.65 -12.64
C THR A 74 -14.60 -25.26 -12.25
N LYS A 75 -14.80 -25.04 -10.96
CA LYS A 75 -16.07 -24.55 -10.39
C LYS A 75 -15.93 -23.08 -9.98
N LEU A 76 -16.75 -22.22 -10.59
CA LEU A 76 -16.84 -20.81 -10.20
C LEU A 76 -17.81 -20.65 -9.03
N ILE A 77 -17.39 -19.91 -8.00
CA ILE A 77 -18.21 -19.60 -6.83
C ILE A 77 -18.06 -18.12 -6.45
N GLU A 78 -19.11 -17.48 -5.98
CA GLU A 78 -19.03 -16.07 -5.57
C GLU A 78 -18.47 -15.90 -4.16
N TRP A 79 -18.78 -16.85 -3.28
CA TRP A 79 -18.38 -16.85 -1.88
C TRP A 79 -17.80 -18.21 -1.48
N LEU A 80 -16.76 -18.17 -0.65
CA LEU A 80 -15.86 -19.29 -0.43
C LEU A 80 -15.51 -19.41 1.08
N PRO A 81 -15.66 -20.59 1.70
CA PRO A 81 -15.14 -20.85 3.04
C PRO A 81 -13.62 -21.09 2.96
N GLN A 82 -12.83 -20.03 2.75
CA GLN A 82 -11.41 -20.12 2.35
C GLN A 82 -10.55 -20.89 3.35
N ASN A 83 -10.65 -20.53 4.62
CA ASN A 83 -9.86 -21.18 5.66
C ASN A 83 -10.17 -22.68 5.77
N ASP A 84 -11.44 -23.08 5.60
CA ASP A 84 -11.84 -24.49 5.68
C ASP A 84 -11.31 -25.29 4.47
N LEU A 85 -11.38 -24.70 3.27
CA LEU A 85 -10.83 -25.32 2.06
C LEU A 85 -9.30 -25.44 2.12
N LEU A 86 -8.61 -24.41 2.65
CA LEU A 86 -7.17 -24.46 2.86
C LEU A 86 -6.78 -25.54 3.89
N GLY A 87 -7.64 -25.83 4.87
CA GLY A 87 -7.44 -26.91 5.83
C GLY A 87 -7.83 -28.31 5.34
N HIS A 88 -8.35 -28.43 4.10
CA HIS A 88 -8.82 -29.71 3.58
C HIS A 88 -7.64 -30.61 3.15
N PRO A 89 -7.64 -31.93 3.44
CA PRO A 89 -6.51 -32.81 3.15
C PRO A 89 -6.14 -32.91 1.65
N ASN A 90 -7.13 -32.75 0.76
CA ASN A 90 -6.93 -32.83 -0.69
C ASN A 90 -6.43 -31.52 -1.34
N ILE A 91 -6.21 -30.44 -0.58
CA ILE A 91 -5.67 -29.20 -1.14
C ILE A 91 -4.24 -29.43 -1.64
N LYS A 92 -3.93 -28.97 -2.85
CA LYS A 92 -2.58 -29.06 -3.43
C LYS A 92 -1.87 -27.73 -3.48
N ALA A 93 -2.58 -26.68 -3.90
CA ALA A 93 -2.01 -25.35 -4.03
C ALA A 93 -3.09 -24.27 -3.91
N PHE A 94 -2.65 -23.06 -3.62
CA PHE A 94 -3.49 -21.87 -3.62
C PHE A 94 -2.95 -20.83 -4.61
N LEU A 95 -3.78 -20.43 -5.56
CA LEU A 95 -3.53 -19.30 -6.46
C LEU A 95 -4.14 -18.04 -5.86
N SER A 96 -3.28 -17.09 -5.51
CA SER A 96 -3.66 -15.91 -4.71
C SER A 96 -3.14 -14.62 -5.31
N HIS A 97 -3.86 -13.53 -5.05
CA HIS A 97 -3.31 -12.17 -5.20
C HIS A 97 -2.24 -11.81 -4.17
N GLY A 98 -1.97 -12.62 -3.14
CA GLY A 98 -0.91 -12.32 -2.15
C GLY A 98 -1.34 -11.41 -1.00
N GLY A 99 -2.64 -11.21 -0.77
CA GLY A 99 -3.14 -10.49 0.41
C GLY A 99 -2.69 -11.16 1.72
N LEU A 100 -2.21 -10.35 2.66
CA LEU A 100 -1.53 -10.82 3.87
C LEU A 100 -2.34 -11.83 4.69
N ASN A 101 -3.65 -11.58 4.90
CA ASN A 101 -4.53 -12.49 5.62
C ASN A 101 -4.65 -13.86 4.93
N SER A 102 -4.84 -13.86 3.61
CA SER A 102 -4.93 -15.11 2.84
C SER A 102 -3.62 -15.89 2.90
N ILE A 103 -2.47 -15.21 2.88
CA ILE A 103 -1.16 -15.86 3.03
C ILE A 103 -0.97 -16.41 4.44
N PHE A 104 -1.45 -15.73 5.49
CA PHE A 104 -1.43 -16.28 6.85
C PHE A 104 -2.30 -17.54 6.99
N GLU A 105 -3.52 -17.56 6.46
CA GLU A 105 -4.36 -18.75 6.44
C GLU A 105 -3.67 -19.91 5.69
N THR A 106 -3.08 -19.60 4.55
CA THR A 106 -2.37 -20.58 3.71
C THR A 106 -1.15 -21.15 4.44
N MET A 107 -0.36 -20.29 5.09
CA MET A 107 0.81 -20.70 5.88
C MET A 107 0.37 -21.50 7.10
N TYR A 108 -0.72 -21.10 7.77
CA TYR A 108 -1.30 -21.87 8.87
C TYR A 108 -1.65 -23.29 8.42
N HIS A 109 -2.18 -23.49 7.22
CA HIS A 109 -2.48 -24.85 6.72
C HIS A 109 -1.33 -25.54 5.96
N GLY A 110 -0.18 -24.88 5.82
CA GLY A 110 1.00 -25.46 5.14
C GLY A 110 0.78 -25.71 3.65
N VAL A 111 0.04 -24.83 2.97
CA VAL A 111 -0.30 -24.97 1.55
C VAL A 111 0.66 -24.18 0.66
N PRO A 112 1.26 -24.77 -0.40
CA PRO A 112 2.03 -24.02 -1.39
C PRO A 112 1.20 -22.95 -2.11
N VAL A 113 1.87 -21.87 -2.52
CA VAL A 113 1.19 -20.72 -3.16
C VAL A 113 1.80 -20.38 -4.52
N VAL A 114 0.95 -20.09 -5.50
CA VAL A 114 1.32 -19.27 -6.66
C VAL A 114 0.68 -17.91 -6.46
N GLY A 115 1.50 -16.86 -6.47
CA GLY A 115 1.05 -15.50 -6.24
C GLY A 115 1.06 -14.68 -7.52
N ILE A 116 -0.04 -13.97 -7.77
CA ILE A 116 -0.16 -12.95 -8.81
C ILE A 116 -0.59 -11.63 -8.14
N PRO A 117 0.35 -10.88 -7.53
CA PRO A 117 0.03 -9.60 -6.90
C PRO A 117 -0.54 -8.60 -7.89
N LEU A 118 -1.58 -7.88 -7.48
CA LEU A 118 -2.26 -6.89 -8.32
C LEU A 118 -1.96 -5.43 -7.94
N PHE A 119 -1.75 -5.15 -6.65
CA PHE A 119 -1.52 -3.80 -6.12
C PHE A 119 -0.96 -3.86 -4.69
N GLY A 120 -0.41 -2.72 -4.22
CA GLY A 120 -0.10 -2.48 -2.81
C GLY A 120 0.96 -3.41 -2.22
N ASP A 121 0.75 -3.78 -0.96
CA ASP A 121 1.64 -4.61 -0.14
C ASP A 121 1.66 -6.10 -0.55
N HIS A 122 0.81 -6.50 -1.50
CA HIS A 122 0.75 -7.87 -2.00
C HIS A 122 2.07 -8.31 -2.66
N TYR A 123 2.77 -7.38 -3.33
CA TYR A 123 4.07 -7.66 -3.95
C TYR A 123 5.12 -8.02 -2.91
N ASP A 124 5.23 -7.23 -1.84
CA ASP A 124 6.17 -7.48 -0.74
C ASP A 124 5.87 -8.79 -0.02
N THR A 125 4.57 -9.08 0.17
CA THR A 125 4.13 -10.34 0.78
C THR A 125 4.56 -11.53 -0.06
N MET A 126 4.34 -11.49 -1.38
CA MET A 126 4.72 -12.59 -2.26
C MET A 126 6.23 -12.73 -2.46
N THR A 127 6.99 -11.63 -2.45
CA THR A 127 8.46 -11.68 -2.42
C THR A 127 8.96 -12.46 -1.21
N ARG A 128 8.36 -12.25 -0.03
CA ARG A 128 8.70 -13.02 1.18
C ARG A 128 8.30 -14.49 1.08
N VAL A 129 7.11 -14.79 0.55
CA VAL A 129 6.65 -16.18 0.33
C VAL A 129 7.62 -16.93 -0.58
N GLN A 130 8.04 -16.30 -1.68
CA GLN A 130 9.01 -16.88 -2.61
C GLN A 130 10.39 -17.05 -1.96
N ALA A 131 10.89 -16.03 -1.26
CA ALA A 131 12.18 -16.11 -0.56
C ALA A 131 12.23 -17.21 0.51
N LYS A 132 11.08 -17.55 1.11
CA LYS A 132 10.95 -18.66 2.06
C LYS A 132 10.76 -20.03 1.38
N GLY A 133 10.66 -20.08 0.06
CA GLY A 133 10.49 -21.31 -0.72
C GLY A 133 9.10 -21.94 -0.64
N MET A 134 8.10 -21.21 -0.14
CA MET A 134 6.72 -21.70 0.00
C MET A 134 5.88 -21.48 -1.26
N GLY A 135 6.36 -20.66 -2.20
CA GLY A 135 5.59 -20.35 -3.39
C GLY A 135 6.37 -19.68 -4.50
N ILE A 136 5.66 -19.42 -5.60
CA ILE A 136 6.17 -18.75 -6.79
C ILE A 136 5.46 -17.41 -6.94
N LEU A 137 6.21 -16.34 -7.17
CA LEU A 137 5.70 -15.02 -7.51
C LEU A 137 5.71 -14.86 -9.03
N LEU A 138 4.55 -14.53 -9.61
CA LEU A 138 4.38 -14.19 -11.02
C LEU A 138 3.97 -12.73 -11.18
N ASN A 139 4.40 -12.12 -12.28
CA ASN A 139 4.03 -10.74 -12.61
C ASN A 139 2.75 -10.73 -13.47
N TRP A 140 1.66 -10.19 -12.92
CA TRP A 140 0.36 -10.17 -13.59
C TRP A 140 0.36 -9.48 -14.96
N LYS A 141 1.27 -8.53 -15.21
CA LYS A 141 1.33 -7.78 -16.48
C LYS A 141 1.93 -8.58 -17.62
N THR A 142 2.83 -9.51 -17.30
CA THR A 142 3.64 -10.23 -18.30
C THR A 142 3.34 -11.73 -18.32
N VAL A 143 2.70 -12.25 -17.27
CA VAL A 143 2.43 -13.69 -17.13
C VAL A 143 1.60 -14.21 -18.30
N THR A 144 2.11 -15.26 -18.91
CA THR A 144 1.45 -16.03 -19.95
C THR A 144 0.68 -17.21 -19.36
N GLU A 145 -0.21 -17.78 -20.17
CA GLU A 145 -0.99 -18.96 -19.77
C GLU A 145 -0.08 -20.17 -19.49
N SER A 146 0.99 -20.33 -20.26
CA SER A 146 1.98 -21.40 -20.07
C SER A 146 2.79 -21.21 -18.79
N GLU A 147 3.29 -20.00 -18.53
CA GLU A 147 4.03 -19.72 -17.29
C GLU A 147 3.16 -19.94 -16.04
N LEU A 148 1.88 -19.57 -16.11
CA LEU A 148 0.94 -19.83 -15.01
C LEU A 148 0.71 -21.33 -14.81
N TYR A 149 0.49 -22.09 -15.88
CA TYR A 149 0.34 -23.54 -15.82
C TYR A 149 1.59 -24.20 -15.23
N GLU A 150 2.77 -23.85 -15.73
CA GLU A 150 4.06 -24.40 -15.27
C GLU A 150 4.33 -24.07 -13.81
N ALA A 151 4.00 -22.85 -13.36
CA ALA A 151 4.13 -22.47 -11.96
C ALA A 151 3.21 -23.30 -11.05
N LEU A 152 1.96 -23.52 -11.45
CA LEU A 152 1.00 -24.34 -10.70
C LEU A 152 1.44 -25.80 -10.67
N GLU A 153 1.81 -26.37 -11.81
CA GLU A 153 2.33 -27.73 -11.92
C GLU A 153 3.58 -27.92 -11.05
N LYS A 154 4.50 -26.95 -11.07
CA LYS A 154 5.71 -26.98 -10.26
C LYS A 154 5.42 -26.98 -8.76
N VAL A 155 4.59 -26.07 -8.25
CA VAL A 155 4.31 -26.05 -6.79
C VAL A 155 3.51 -27.27 -6.32
N ILE A 156 2.76 -27.91 -7.22
CA ILE A 156 1.97 -29.10 -6.92
C ILE A 156 2.87 -30.35 -6.88
N ASN A 157 3.80 -30.48 -7.84
CA ASN A 157 4.57 -31.71 -8.06
C ASN A 157 5.95 -31.70 -7.39
N ASP A 158 6.57 -30.54 -7.19
CA ASP A 158 7.84 -30.44 -6.48
C ASP A 158 7.59 -30.43 -4.95
N PRO A 159 7.97 -31.50 -4.23
CA PRO A 159 7.68 -31.65 -2.81
C PRO A 159 8.36 -30.59 -1.95
N SER A 160 9.41 -29.92 -2.45
CA SER A 160 10.12 -28.88 -1.70
C SER A 160 9.20 -27.74 -1.28
N TYR A 161 8.26 -27.31 -2.12
CA TYR A 161 7.31 -26.24 -1.78
C TYR A 161 6.38 -26.67 -0.64
N ARG A 162 5.84 -27.89 -0.69
CA ARG A 162 4.96 -28.41 0.37
C ARG A 162 5.73 -28.59 1.68
N GLN A 163 6.94 -29.13 1.64
CA GLN A 163 7.79 -29.27 2.82
C GLN A 163 8.14 -27.92 3.45
N ARG A 164 8.47 -26.91 2.63
CA ARG A 164 8.70 -25.54 3.10
C ARG A 164 7.44 -24.94 3.72
N ALA A 165 6.29 -25.10 3.08
CA ALA A 165 5.01 -24.63 3.58
C ALA A 165 4.65 -25.27 4.94
N GLN A 166 4.83 -26.59 5.06
CA GLN A 166 4.61 -27.34 6.31
C GLN A 166 5.56 -26.89 7.42
N ARG A 167 6.85 -26.73 7.13
CA ARG A 167 7.82 -26.20 8.10
C ARG A 167 7.44 -24.80 8.59
N LEU A 168 6.98 -23.92 7.70
CA LEU A 168 6.52 -22.60 8.10
C LEU A 168 5.21 -22.66 8.90
N SER A 169 4.32 -23.61 8.59
CA SER A 169 3.11 -23.88 9.38
C SER A 169 3.45 -24.27 10.82
N GLU A 170 4.40 -25.19 10.99
CA GLU A 170 4.89 -25.63 12.31
C GLU A 170 5.46 -24.45 13.10
N ILE A 171 6.36 -23.66 12.50
CA ILE A 171 6.94 -22.46 13.13
C ILE A 171 5.84 -21.43 13.48
N HIS A 172 4.86 -21.25 12.60
CA HIS A 172 3.79 -20.28 12.83
C HIS A 172 2.86 -20.68 13.98
N LYS A 173 2.53 -21.98 14.06
CA LYS A 173 1.69 -22.57 15.11
C LYS A 173 2.40 -22.71 16.44
N ASP A 174 3.73 -22.81 16.43
CA ASP A 174 4.55 -22.83 17.64
C ASP A 174 4.49 -21.47 18.34
N GLN A 175 3.66 -21.41 19.36
CA GLN A 175 3.36 -20.20 20.10
C GLN A 175 3.39 -20.51 21.60
N PRO A 176 3.79 -19.56 22.47
CA PRO A 176 3.96 -19.78 23.92
C PRO A 176 2.70 -20.22 24.69
N GLY A 177 1.54 -20.30 24.04
CA GLY A 177 0.30 -20.79 24.62
C GLY A 177 -0.84 -20.78 23.61
N HIS A 178 -1.86 -21.59 23.90
CA HIS A 178 -3.07 -21.69 23.08
C HIS A 178 -3.70 -20.30 22.88
N PRO A 179 -4.11 -19.92 21.66
CA PRO A 179 -4.65 -18.58 21.37
C PRO A 179 -5.79 -18.16 22.31
N VAL A 180 -6.71 -19.08 22.64
CA VAL A 180 -7.81 -18.83 23.57
C VAL A 180 -7.30 -18.45 24.97
N ASN A 181 -6.30 -19.17 25.50
CA ASN A 181 -5.74 -18.88 26.82
C ASN A 181 -5.05 -17.51 26.85
N ARG A 182 -4.38 -17.15 25.74
CA ARG A 182 -3.75 -15.83 25.58
C ARG A 182 -4.78 -14.71 25.52
N THR A 183 -5.89 -14.93 24.82
CA THR A 183 -7.03 -13.99 24.81
C THR A 183 -7.59 -13.80 26.22
N VAL A 184 -7.84 -14.90 26.95
CA VAL A 184 -8.30 -14.85 28.35
C VAL A 184 -7.30 -14.09 29.22
N TYR A 185 -6.00 -14.33 29.06
CA TYR A 185 -4.96 -13.61 29.77
C TYR A 185 -5.04 -12.09 29.54
N TRP A 186 -5.16 -11.65 28.28
CA TRP A 186 -5.24 -10.22 27.95
C TRP A 186 -6.53 -9.56 28.42
N ILE A 187 -7.67 -10.25 28.34
CA ILE A 187 -8.93 -9.77 28.92
C ILE A 187 -8.75 -9.55 30.42
N ASN A 188 -8.22 -10.55 31.13
CA ASN A 188 -7.97 -10.45 32.56
C ASN A 188 -6.94 -9.36 32.90
N TYR A 189 -5.92 -9.16 32.05
CA TYR A 189 -4.95 -8.08 32.22
C TYR A 189 -5.63 -6.70 32.18
N ILE A 190 -6.51 -6.48 31.19
CA ILE A 190 -7.27 -5.23 31.07
C ILE A 190 -8.14 -5.01 32.30
N LEU A 191 -8.80 -6.05 32.80
CA LEU A 191 -9.63 -5.97 34.01
C LEU A 191 -8.80 -5.66 35.27
N ARG A 192 -7.65 -6.33 35.47
CA ARG A 192 -6.75 -6.07 36.61
C ARG A 192 -6.18 -4.66 36.64
N HIS A 193 -6.02 -4.04 35.47
CA HIS A 193 -5.45 -2.71 35.32
C HIS A 193 -6.48 -1.64 34.95
N ASN A 194 -7.75 -1.84 35.33
CA ASN A 194 -8.83 -0.85 35.17
C ASN A 194 -8.90 -0.24 33.75
N GLY A 195 -8.78 -1.09 32.73
CA GLY A 195 -8.81 -0.66 31.32
C GLY A 195 -7.45 -0.51 30.65
N ALA A 196 -6.33 -0.70 31.38
CA ALA A 196 -4.96 -0.67 30.85
C ALA A 196 -4.65 0.58 30.01
N GLN A 197 -4.89 1.78 30.57
CA GLN A 197 -4.74 3.05 29.86
C GLN A 197 -3.32 3.25 29.28
N HIS A 198 -2.29 2.71 29.92
CA HIS A 198 -0.90 2.73 29.46
C HIS A 198 -0.65 1.94 28.17
N LEU A 199 -1.56 1.05 27.76
CA LEU A 199 -1.49 0.33 26.48
C LEU A 199 -2.32 0.98 25.37
N ARG A 200 -3.13 2.02 25.68
CA ARG A 200 -3.83 2.76 24.63
C ARG A 200 -2.84 3.62 23.85
N ALA A 201 -2.96 3.59 22.54
CA ALA A 201 -2.21 4.50 21.68
C ALA A 201 -2.57 5.96 22.01
N ALA A 202 -1.55 6.82 22.12
CA ALA A 202 -1.70 8.24 22.42
C ALA A 202 -2.57 9.00 21.40
N VAL A 203 -2.74 8.45 20.20
CA VAL A 203 -3.61 9.00 19.13
C VAL A 203 -5.06 9.19 19.60
N TYR A 204 -5.53 8.42 20.58
CA TYR A 204 -6.89 8.55 21.11
C TYR A 204 -7.05 9.61 22.20
N SER A 205 -5.94 10.19 22.68
CA SER A 205 -5.93 11.24 23.71
C SER A 205 -5.57 12.62 23.15
N ILE A 206 -5.17 12.71 21.87
CA ILE A 206 -4.83 13.98 21.23
C ILE A 206 -6.06 14.64 20.60
N SER A 207 -6.05 15.96 20.52
CA SER A 207 -7.10 16.74 19.88
C SER A 207 -7.03 16.64 18.35
N LEU A 208 -8.14 16.95 17.65
CA LEU A 208 -8.19 16.90 16.18
C LEU A 208 -7.13 17.81 15.51
N TYR A 209 -6.84 18.98 16.08
CA TYR A 209 -5.86 19.90 15.50
C TYR A 209 -4.42 19.40 15.66
N GLN A 210 -4.10 18.70 16.76
CA GLN A 210 -2.81 18.01 16.93
C GLN A 210 -2.70 16.80 16.00
N TYR A 211 -3.80 16.06 15.82
CA TYR A 211 -3.84 14.92 14.91
C TYR A 211 -3.51 15.31 13.47
N PHE A 212 -4.03 16.46 12.99
CA PHE A 212 -3.73 17.01 11.67
C PHE A 212 -2.49 17.93 11.64
N LEU A 213 -1.72 18.01 12.73
CA LEU A 213 -0.51 18.83 12.84
C LEU A 213 -0.71 20.33 12.56
N LEU A 214 -1.92 20.85 12.82
CA LEU A 214 -2.27 22.25 12.56
C LEU A 214 -1.53 23.20 13.52
N ASP A 215 -1.25 22.76 14.73
CA ASP A 215 -0.43 23.45 15.72
C ASP A 215 1.02 23.62 15.23
N ILE A 216 1.61 22.56 14.67
CA ILE A 216 2.94 22.62 14.07
C ILE A 216 2.94 23.52 12.84
N ALA A 217 1.95 23.37 11.95
CA ALA A 217 1.82 24.21 10.77
C ALA A 217 1.72 25.70 11.16
N PHE A 218 0.93 26.02 12.19
CA PHE A 218 0.83 27.38 12.72
C PHE A 218 2.17 27.91 13.23
N VAL A 219 2.91 27.13 14.05
CA VAL A 219 4.24 27.53 14.55
C VAL A 219 5.23 27.75 13.40
N VAL A 220 5.25 26.88 12.39
CA VAL A 220 6.11 27.01 11.21
C VAL A 220 5.77 28.26 10.40
N LEU A 221 4.48 28.54 10.18
CA LEU A 221 4.04 29.74 9.44
C LEU A 221 4.40 31.03 10.16
N VAL A 222 4.19 31.09 11.47
CA VAL A 222 4.58 32.25 12.29
C VAL A 222 6.10 32.43 12.29
N GLY A 223 6.86 31.34 12.46
CA GLY A 223 8.32 31.37 12.38
C GLY A 223 8.84 31.86 11.03
N ALA A 224 8.26 31.38 9.92
CA ALA A 224 8.61 31.82 8.57
C ALA A 224 8.27 33.30 8.33
N ALA A 225 7.11 33.76 8.81
CA ALA A 225 6.71 35.16 8.72
C ALA A 225 7.65 36.09 9.50
N LEU A 226 8.05 35.68 10.72
CA LEU A 226 9.02 36.42 11.53
C LEU A 226 10.40 36.46 10.88
N PHE A 227 10.86 35.32 10.35
CA PHE A 227 12.13 35.24 9.62
C PHE A 227 12.13 36.17 8.40
N TYR A 228 11.06 36.16 7.61
CA TYR A 228 10.87 37.07 6.48
C TYR A 228 10.85 38.54 6.92
N TYR A 229 10.15 38.86 8.01
CA TYR A 229 10.11 40.22 8.55
C TYR A 229 11.50 40.72 8.98
N ILE A 230 12.28 39.88 9.66
CA ILE A 230 13.66 40.20 10.09
C ILE A 230 14.55 40.44 8.86
N LEU A 231 14.49 39.56 7.85
CA LEU A 231 15.21 39.74 6.58
C LEU A 231 14.82 41.06 5.87
N ALA A 232 13.53 41.36 5.81
CA ALA A 232 13.02 42.61 5.21
C ALA A 232 13.50 43.86 5.98
N LYS A 233 13.61 43.78 7.30
CA LYS A 233 14.16 44.87 8.13
C LYS A 233 15.67 45.02 7.97
N LEU A 234 16.43 43.92 7.97
CA LEU A 234 17.87 43.91 7.73
C LEU A 234 18.22 44.49 6.36
N THR A 235 17.54 44.04 5.31
CA THR A 235 17.74 44.58 3.94
C THR A 235 17.41 46.07 3.86
N LYS A 236 16.32 46.54 4.49
CA LYS A 236 16.01 47.98 4.58
C LYS A 236 17.08 48.76 5.37
N PHE A 237 17.60 48.20 6.46
CA PHE A 237 18.65 48.82 7.26
C PHE A 237 19.96 48.94 6.48
N ILE A 238 20.40 47.85 5.83
CA ILE A 238 21.59 47.84 4.97
C ILE A 238 21.44 48.86 3.84
N ARG A 239 20.29 48.88 3.14
CA ARG A 239 20.02 49.90 2.09
C ARG A 239 20.08 51.33 2.62
N LYS A 240 19.59 51.59 3.84
CA LYS A 240 19.66 52.93 4.46
C LYS A 240 21.09 53.31 4.80
N GLN A 241 21.88 52.41 5.38
CA GLN A 241 23.30 52.62 5.68
C GLN A 241 24.12 52.86 4.42
N SER A 242 23.94 52.04 3.37
CA SER A 242 24.65 52.24 2.09
C SER A 242 24.30 53.58 1.43
N LYS A 243 23.04 54.04 1.49
CA LYS A 243 22.66 55.38 1.00
C LYS A 243 23.30 56.51 1.82
N HIS A 244 23.38 56.36 3.14
CA HIS A 244 24.00 57.36 4.02
C HIS A 244 25.52 57.46 3.80
N ILE A 245 26.20 56.32 3.62
CA ILE A 245 27.63 56.28 3.29
C ILE A 245 27.89 56.94 1.93
N TRP A 246 27.10 56.61 0.90
CA TRP A 246 27.28 57.18 -0.44
C TRP A 246 26.96 58.68 -0.50
N SER A 247 25.97 59.16 0.27
CA SER A 247 25.65 60.59 0.40
C SER A 247 26.73 61.38 1.17
N ASN A 248 27.44 60.75 2.12
CA ASN A 248 28.55 61.40 2.82
C ASN A 248 29.83 61.46 1.95
N ASP A 249 30.07 60.45 1.11
CA ASP A 249 31.16 60.49 0.13
C ASP A 249 30.95 61.62 -0.88
N GLU A 250 29.71 61.84 -1.35
CA GLU A 250 29.36 62.93 -2.28
C GLU A 250 29.65 64.32 -1.67
N HIS A 251 29.40 64.49 -0.36
CA HIS A 251 29.71 65.74 0.36
C HIS A 251 31.21 65.94 0.64
N SER A 252 32.01 64.86 0.68
CA SER A 252 33.47 64.93 0.84
C SER A 252 34.19 65.30 -0.47
N THR A 253 33.58 65.05 -1.64
CA THR A 253 34.16 65.40 -2.95
C THR A 253 33.99 66.86 -3.38
N VAL A 254 33.32 67.73 -2.59
CA VAL A 254 33.02 69.13 -2.98
C VAL A 254 34.08 70.15 -2.50
N ASN A 255 35.05 69.76 -1.66
CA ASN A 255 36.06 70.69 -1.15
C ASN A 255 37.47 70.39 -1.67
N GLY A 256 37.89 71.03 -2.76
CA GLY A 256 39.31 71.08 -3.14
C GLY A 256 39.65 71.59 -4.54
N HIS A 257 39.92 72.90 -4.64
CA HIS A 257 40.75 73.62 -5.62
C HIS A 257 40.21 74.04 -7.01
N TYR A 258 39.98 75.35 -7.13
CA TYR A 258 40.07 76.15 -8.36
C TYR A 258 41.54 76.49 -8.68
N GLN A 259 41.94 76.36 -9.95
CA GLN A 259 43.10 77.05 -10.54
C GLN A 259 42.70 77.73 -11.87
N ASN A 260 42.72 79.07 -11.83
CA ASN A 260 42.93 80.11 -12.86
C ASN A 260 42.70 79.83 -14.37
N GLY A 261 41.94 80.74 -15.01
CA GLY A 261 42.30 81.23 -16.35
C GLY A 261 41.18 81.79 -17.27
N ILE A 262 40.99 83.12 -17.23
CA ILE A 262 40.52 84.03 -18.32
C ILE A 262 38.98 84.22 -18.55
N PRO A 263 38.46 85.49 -18.50
CA PRO A 263 37.04 85.83 -18.69
C PRO A 263 36.73 86.53 -20.04
N ASN A 264 35.54 86.27 -20.62
CA ASN A 264 34.72 87.15 -21.48
C ASN A 264 33.55 86.33 -22.05
N GLY A 265 32.27 86.73 -22.13
CA GLY A 265 31.53 87.95 -21.83
C GLY A 265 30.16 87.87 -22.55
N LYS A 266 29.14 88.60 -22.05
CA LYS A 266 27.84 88.98 -22.70
C LYS A 266 26.79 87.85 -22.89
N HIS A 267 25.47 87.99 -22.69
CA HIS A 267 24.51 89.11 -22.63
C HIS A 267 23.25 88.64 -21.83
N ARG A 268 22.67 89.43 -20.89
CA ARG A 268 21.34 90.11 -20.96
C ARG A 268 20.23 89.36 -21.76
N ARG A 269 18.93 89.30 -21.39
CA ARG A 269 18.07 90.06 -20.46
C ARG A 269 16.67 89.38 -20.44
N ASN A 270 15.98 89.51 -19.30
CA ASN A 270 14.55 89.83 -19.08
C ASN A 270 13.41 89.04 -19.74
N GLY A 271 12.38 88.77 -18.94
CA GLY A 271 11.00 89.08 -19.37
C GLY A 271 9.93 88.12 -18.87
N HIS A 272 9.31 88.49 -17.75
CA HIS A 272 8.03 87.97 -17.25
C HIS A 272 6.90 88.25 -18.26
N ILE A 273 5.84 87.44 -18.28
CA ILE A 273 4.40 87.82 -18.18
C ILE A 273 3.52 86.59 -18.47
N LYS A 274 2.60 86.31 -17.54
CA LYS A 274 1.38 85.52 -17.73
C LYS A 274 0.26 86.48 -18.12
N HIS A 275 -0.63 86.07 -19.02
CA HIS A 275 -2.03 86.49 -19.01
C HIS A 275 -2.92 85.30 -19.38
N GLU A 276 -4.16 85.42 -18.92
CA GLU A 276 -5.32 84.50 -18.97
C GLU A 276 -5.57 83.80 -20.31
#